data_AF-A0A4E0RTQ2-F1
#
_entry.id   AF-A0A4E0RTQ2-F1
#
_cell.length_a   1.000
_cell.length_b   1.000
_cell.length_c   1.000
_cell.angle_alpha   90.00
_cell.angle_beta   90.00
_cell.angle_gamma   90.00
#
_symmetry.space_group_name_H-M   'P 1'
#
loop_
_entity.id
_entity.type
_entity.pdbx_description
1 polymer ?
#
loop_
_entity_poly.entity_id
_entity_poly.type
_entity_poly.pdbx_seq_one_letter_code
_entity_poly.pdbx_strand_id
1 'polypeptide(L)'
;MKIKLAIGLCLSASLLFNSSFAQEATPSTEKAAPAVAPGEVLETAIDNYMKAWKEEDFATMRGYENWEGGPELGEVKYIQSFDAHFRVHNWKITKTLDIGNDEYKVWLLMDHNLPKQIAGFLPPDQTVRSTRFQWWKKQGDKFVHLFHIERQRLMELIVPK
;
A
#
# COMPACT_ATOMS: atom_id res chain seq x y z
N MET A 1 14.19 64.39 16.19
CA MET A 1 15.37 64.49 17.07
C MET A 1 16.24 63.26 16.83
N LYS A 2 17.53 63.47 16.53
CA LYS A 2 18.55 62.43 16.27
C LYS A 2 19.42 62.29 17.51
N ILE A 3 19.71 61.07 17.97
CA ILE A 3 20.97 60.74 18.65
C ILE A 3 21.45 59.38 18.12
N LYS A 4 22.67 59.39 17.57
CA LYS A 4 23.52 58.25 17.21
C LYS A 4 24.62 58.13 18.28
N LEU A 5 25.04 56.92 18.62
CA LEU A 5 26.40 56.45 18.98
C LEU A 5 26.23 55.00 19.50
N ALA A 6 26.75 53.89 18.97
CA ALA A 6 28.00 53.53 18.28
C ALA A 6 29.24 53.40 19.20
N ILE A 7 29.79 52.17 19.18
CA ILE A 7 31.20 51.75 19.37
C ILE A 7 31.60 51.22 20.76
N GLY A 8 32.14 49.99 20.74
CA GLY A 8 32.87 49.35 21.83
C GLY A 8 33.32 47.93 21.47
N LEU A 9 34.18 47.80 20.45
CA LEU A 9 34.88 46.59 20.02
C LEU A 9 36.13 46.33 20.89
N CYS A 10 36.49 45.06 21.08
CA CYS A 10 37.86 44.46 21.09
C CYS A 10 37.99 43.35 22.15
N LEU A 11 38.04 42.08 21.74
CA LEU A 11 39.25 41.30 21.38
C LEU A 11 39.99 40.74 22.60
N SER A 12 39.83 39.44 22.83
CA SER A 12 40.95 38.61 23.30
C SER A 12 40.84 37.22 22.67
N ALA A 13 41.61 37.06 21.60
CA ALA A 13 41.99 35.76 21.07
C ALA A 13 42.85 35.03 22.12
N SER A 14 42.56 33.75 22.34
CA SER A 14 43.49 32.81 22.94
C SER A 14 43.53 31.59 22.05
N LEU A 15 44.42 31.65 21.06
CA LEU A 15 44.94 30.48 20.36
C LEU A 15 46.04 29.89 21.23
N LEU A 16 45.86 28.66 21.71
CA LEU A 16 46.98 27.79 22.03
C LEU A 16 46.77 26.45 21.31
N PHE A 17 47.85 26.03 20.69
CA PHE A 17 47.97 25.00 19.66
C PHE A 17 48.04 23.58 20.21
N ASN A 18 47.72 22.65 19.30
CA ASN A 18 48.13 21.24 19.20
C ASN A 18 47.43 20.23 20.13
N SER A 19 46.73 19.22 19.60
CA SER A 19 47.31 18.26 18.65
C SER A 19 46.33 17.86 17.54
N SER A 20 46.83 17.88 16.31
CA SER A 20 46.18 17.35 15.12
C SER A 20 45.98 15.84 15.26
N PHE A 21 44.74 15.40 15.54
CA PHE A 21 44.28 14.10 15.08
C PHE A 21 43.52 14.35 13.77
N ALA A 22 44.27 14.29 12.66
CA ALA A 22 43.68 14.01 11.37
C ALA A 22 43.20 12.56 11.40
N GLN A 23 42.01 12.32 11.94
CA GLN A 23 41.25 11.15 11.56
C GLN A 23 40.63 11.51 10.22
N GLU A 24 41.23 11.00 9.14
CA GLU A 24 40.53 10.89 7.86
C GLU A 24 39.21 10.18 8.15
N ALA A 25 38.13 10.95 8.24
CA ALA A 25 36.80 10.41 8.09
C ALA A 25 36.78 9.89 6.66
N THR A 26 37.00 8.58 6.54
CA THR A 26 36.69 7.81 5.35
C THR A 26 35.32 8.29 4.89
N PRO A 27 35.11 8.71 3.62
CA PRO A 27 33.78 8.98 3.15
C PRO A 27 33.01 7.67 3.37
N SER A 28 32.15 7.65 4.38
CA SER A 28 31.12 6.64 4.47
C SER A 28 30.30 6.89 3.23
N THR A 29 30.62 6.14 2.19
CA THR A 29 29.69 5.85 1.13
C THR A 29 28.65 4.98 1.82
N GLU A 30 27.79 5.62 2.60
CA GLU A 30 26.51 5.06 2.94
C GLU A 30 25.85 4.90 1.58
N LYS A 31 26.00 3.69 1.04
CA LYS A 31 25.36 3.24 -0.18
C LYS A 31 23.89 3.47 0.09
N ALA A 32 23.36 4.60 -0.38
CA ALA A 32 21.95 4.90 -0.31
C ALA A 32 21.25 3.64 -0.81
N ALA A 33 20.52 2.97 0.09
CA ALA A 33 19.71 1.84 -0.30
C ALA A 33 18.86 2.33 -1.48
N PRO A 34 18.75 1.56 -2.57
CA PRO A 34 17.95 1.97 -3.71
C PRO A 34 16.57 2.36 -3.17
N ALA A 35 16.17 3.61 -3.41
CA ALA A 35 14.85 4.08 -3.04
C ALA A 35 13.86 3.25 -3.83
N VAL A 36 13.24 2.26 -3.16
CA VAL A 36 12.25 1.37 -3.75
C VAL A 36 11.13 2.25 -4.28
N ALA A 37 10.82 2.14 -5.56
CA ALA A 37 9.79 2.98 -6.15
C ALA A 37 8.45 2.70 -5.46
N PRO A 38 7.60 3.71 -5.19
CA PRO A 38 6.30 3.49 -4.55
C PRO A 38 5.44 2.40 -5.22
N GLY A 39 5.60 2.22 -6.54
CA GLY A 39 4.96 1.16 -7.31
C GLY A 39 5.44 -0.26 -6.92
N GLU A 40 6.73 -0.47 -6.70
CA GLU A 40 7.27 -1.79 -6.30
C GLU A 40 6.80 -2.19 -4.89
N VAL A 41 6.68 -1.21 -3.99
CA VAL A 41 6.13 -1.42 -2.64
C VAL A 41 4.64 -1.77 -2.69
N LEU A 42 3.87 -1.10 -3.56
CA LEU A 42 2.46 -1.39 -3.78
C LEU A 42 2.25 -2.80 -4.36
N GLU A 43 3.00 -3.17 -5.41
CA GLU A 43 2.91 -4.50 -6.01
C GLU A 43 3.22 -5.60 -5.00
N THR A 44 4.24 -5.39 -4.15
CA THR A 44 4.56 -6.32 -3.04
C THR A 44 3.41 -6.45 -2.04
N ALA A 45 2.76 -5.34 -1.67
CA ALA A 45 1.62 -5.35 -0.77
C ALA A 45 0.43 -6.12 -1.37
N ILE A 46 0.14 -5.89 -2.66
CA ILE A 46 -0.91 -6.61 -3.40
C ILE A 46 -0.58 -8.09 -3.46
N ASP A 47 0.66 -8.48 -3.78
CA ASP A 47 1.05 -9.88 -3.86
C ASP A 47 0.90 -10.60 -2.51
N ASN A 48 1.26 -9.96 -1.41
CA ASN A 48 1.07 -10.53 -0.07
C ASN A 48 -0.42 -10.67 0.28
N TYR A 49 -1.23 -9.66 -0.07
CA TYR A 49 -2.68 -9.73 0.10
C TYR A 49 -3.32 -10.85 -0.74
N MET A 50 -2.89 -11.03 -1.99
CA MET A 50 -3.39 -12.08 -2.87
C MET A 50 -2.93 -13.48 -2.45
N LYS A 51 -1.73 -13.62 -1.86
CA LYS A 51 -1.30 -14.86 -1.19
C LYS A 51 -2.22 -15.20 -0.03
N ALA A 52 -2.54 -14.23 0.83
CA ALA A 52 -3.45 -14.43 1.94
C ALA A 52 -4.85 -14.89 1.46
N TRP A 53 -5.35 -14.34 0.34
CA TRP A 53 -6.55 -14.84 -0.33
C TRP A 53 -6.46 -16.29 -0.78
N LYS A 54 -5.32 -16.70 -1.36
CA LYS A 54 -5.10 -18.08 -1.82
C LYS A 54 -4.99 -19.07 -0.66
N GLU A 55 -4.40 -18.63 0.45
CA GLU A 55 -4.15 -19.45 1.65
C GLU A 55 -5.30 -19.39 2.67
N GLU A 56 -6.34 -18.60 2.41
CA GLU A 56 -7.44 -18.31 3.34
C GLU A 56 -6.96 -17.75 4.69
N ASP A 57 -5.87 -16.97 4.67
CA ASP A 57 -5.37 -16.23 5.82
C ASP A 57 -6.18 -14.93 6.02
N PHE A 58 -7.36 -15.09 6.61
CA PHE A 58 -8.30 -13.99 6.85
C PHE A 58 -7.73 -12.91 7.77
N ALA A 59 -6.82 -13.25 8.68
CA ALA A 59 -6.19 -12.28 9.56
C ALA A 59 -5.29 -11.32 8.77
N THR A 60 -4.45 -11.87 7.88
CA THR A 60 -3.62 -11.07 6.98
C THR A 60 -4.47 -10.27 6.00
N MET A 61 -5.50 -10.87 5.38
CA MET A 61 -6.41 -10.15 4.49
C MET A 61 -7.03 -8.93 5.18
N ARG A 62 -7.60 -9.12 6.37
CA ARG A 62 -8.21 -8.04 7.16
C ARG A 62 -7.20 -6.95 7.54
N GLY A 63 -5.93 -7.31 7.75
CA GLY A 63 -4.86 -6.35 8.06
C GLY A 63 -4.49 -5.42 6.90
N TYR A 64 -4.74 -5.84 5.65
CA TYR A 64 -4.57 -5.02 4.46
C TYR A 64 -5.80 -4.16 4.14
N GLU A 65 -6.98 -4.46 4.68
CA GLU A 65 -8.21 -3.75 4.33
C GLU A 65 -8.45 -2.50 5.19
N ASN A 66 -8.84 -1.41 4.53
CA ASN A 66 -9.39 -0.23 5.19
C ASN A 66 -10.90 -0.39 5.34
N TRP A 67 -11.38 -0.27 6.57
CA TRP A 67 -12.79 -0.42 6.96
C TRP A 67 -13.60 0.88 6.85
N GLU A 68 -12.96 1.98 6.44
CA GLU A 68 -13.62 3.26 6.18
C GLU A 68 -14.76 3.12 5.16
N GLY A 69 -15.89 3.77 5.45
CA GLY A 69 -17.08 3.76 4.58
C GLY A 69 -17.95 2.50 4.70
N GLY A 70 -17.58 1.52 5.53
CA GLY A 70 -18.37 0.30 5.76
C GLY A 70 -18.49 -0.08 7.24
N PRO A 71 -19.32 -1.09 7.56
CA PRO A 71 -19.35 -1.65 8.90
C PRO A 71 -18.07 -2.47 9.14
N GLU A 72 -17.33 -2.15 10.19
CA GLU A 72 -16.23 -2.99 10.62
C GLU A 72 -16.77 -4.36 11.09
N LEU A 73 -16.31 -5.43 10.45
CA LEU A 73 -16.68 -6.79 10.81
C LEU A 73 -15.68 -7.35 11.83
N GLY A 74 -16.20 -7.89 12.94
CA GLY A 74 -15.40 -8.79 13.78
C GLY A 74 -14.99 -10.02 12.99
N GLU A 75 -13.86 -10.63 13.36
CA GLU A 75 -13.19 -11.71 12.62
C GLU A 75 -14.13 -12.85 12.20
N VAL A 76 -14.97 -13.35 13.11
CA VAL A 76 -15.93 -14.42 12.80
C VAL A 76 -16.90 -14.01 11.68
N LYS A 77 -17.46 -12.80 11.74
CA LYS A 77 -18.38 -12.30 10.72
C LYS A 77 -17.68 -12.01 9.40
N TYR A 78 -16.43 -11.57 9.47
CA TYR A 78 -15.58 -11.37 8.31
C TYR A 78 -15.38 -12.68 7.55
N ILE A 79 -14.91 -13.73 8.24
CA ILE A 79 -14.72 -15.08 7.66
C ILE A 79 -16.03 -15.60 7.04
N GLN A 80 -17.15 -15.46 7.75
CA GLN A 80 -18.46 -15.90 7.28
C GLN A 80 -18.98 -15.16 6.04
N SER A 81 -18.41 -13.99 5.71
CA SER A 81 -18.84 -13.21 4.54
C SER A 81 -18.27 -13.74 3.22
N PHE A 82 -17.24 -14.60 3.26
CA PHE A 82 -16.61 -15.17 2.07
C PHE A 82 -17.35 -16.41 1.56
N ASP A 83 -17.42 -16.56 0.23
CA ASP A 83 -17.89 -17.80 -0.39
C ASP A 83 -16.80 -18.87 -0.27
N ALA A 84 -17.05 -19.91 0.53
CA ALA A 84 -16.10 -21.01 0.76
C ALA A 84 -15.68 -21.77 -0.52
N HIS A 85 -16.39 -21.60 -1.63
CA HIS A 85 -16.04 -22.22 -2.92
C HIS A 85 -15.12 -21.33 -3.76
N PHE A 86 -15.09 -20.03 -3.48
CA PHE A 86 -14.24 -19.09 -4.20
C PHE A 86 -12.80 -19.24 -3.73
N ARG A 87 -11.95 -19.76 -4.61
CA ARG A 87 -10.50 -19.90 -4.37
C ARG A 87 -9.72 -19.27 -5.51
N VAL A 88 -8.74 -18.45 -5.16
CA VAL A 88 -7.79 -17.87 -6.10
C VAL A 88 -6.62 -18.83 -6.29
N HIS A 89 -6.28 -19.14 -7.54
CA HIS A 89 -5.18 -20.04 -7.89
C HIS A 89 -3.93 -19.27 -8.28
N ASN A 90 -4.11 -18.30 -9.17
CA ASN A 90 -3.06 -17.45 -9.72
C ASN A 90 -3.60 -16.02 -9.89
N TRP A 91 -2.70 -15.05 -9.85
CA TRP A 91 -3.01 -13.65 -10.17
C TRP A 91 -1.83 -13.00 -10.88
N LYS A 92 -2.14 -11.89 -11.57
CA LYS A 92 -1.15 -11.01 -12.18
C LYS A 92 -1.68 -9.58 -12.16
N ILE A 93 -0.87 -8.65 -11.66
CA ILE A 93 -1.10 -7.22 -11.84
C ILE A 93 -0.87 -6.90 -13.32
N THR A 94 -1.92 -6.41 -13.99
CA THR A 94 -1.90 -6.10 -15.42
C THR A 94 -1.79 -4.60 -15.69
N LYS A 95 -2.24 -3.78 -14.74
CA LYS A 95 -2.14 -2.33 -14.81
C LYS A 95 -2.23 -1.72 -13.42
N THR A 96 -1.41 -0.70 -13.19
CA THR A 96 -1.48 0.17 -12.01
C THR A 96 -1.61 1.61 -12.50
N LEU A 97 -2.56 2.35 -11.95
CA LEU A 97 -2.80 3.75 -12.27
C LEU A 97 -2.80 4.56 -10.98
N ASP A 98 -1.87 5.50 -10.86
CA ASP A 98 -1.94 6.56 -9.83
C ASP A 98 -3.11 7.49 -10.17
N ILE A 99 -4.02 7.66 -9.21
CA ILE A 99 -5.20 8.52 -9.35
C ILE A 99 -5.14 9.75 -8.41
N GLY A 100 -3.98 10.03 -7.82
CA GLY A 100 -3.74 11.13 -6.90
C GLY A 100 -4.17 10.83 -5.45
N ASN A 101 -3.80 11.73 -4.53
CA ASN A 101 -4.08 11.59 -3.09
C ASN A 101 -3.60 10.27 -2.48
N ASP A 102 -2.43 9.81 -2.95
CA ASP A 102 -1.85 8.52 -2.58
C ASP A 102 -2.75 7.30 -2.90
N GLU A 103 -3.76 7.47 -3.76
CA GLU A 103 -4.65 6.40 -4.21
C GLU A 103 -4.21 5.83 -5.57
N TYR A 104 -4.39 4.53 -5.71
CA TYR A 104 -4.03 3.76 -6.88
C TYR A 104 -5.19 2.87 -7.30
N LYS A 105 -5.45 2.80 -8.60
CA LYS A 105 -6.37 1.83 -9.20
C LYS A 105 -5.55 0.73 -9.86
N VAL A 106 -5.85 -0.51 -9.50
CA VAL A 106 -5.08 -1.69 -9.90
C VAL A 106 -6.01 -2.65 -10.63
N TRP A 107 -5.50 -3.26 -11.71
CA TRP A 107 -6.18 -4.31 -12.44
C TRP A 107 -5.46 -5.63 -12.22
N LEU A 108 -6.16 -6.58 -11.60
CA LEU A 108 -5.67 -7.94 -11.40
C LEU A 108 -6.39 -8.88 -12.35
N LEU A 109 -5.60 -9.59 -13.17
CA LEU A 109 -6.07 -10.77 -13.87
C LEU A 109 -5.91 -11.96 -12.92
N MET A 110 -6.97 -12.71 -12.67
CA MET A 110 -6.98 -13.81 -11.70
C MET A 110 -7.59 -15.05 -12.30
N ASP A 111 -7.01 -16.20 -11.95
CA ASP A 111 -7.60 -17.51 -12.18
C ASP A 111 -8.21 -18.01 -10.86
N HIS A 112 -9.51 -18.33 -10.86
CA HIS A 112 -10.23 -18.71 -9.64
C HIS A 112 -11.35 -19.71 -9.92
N ASN A 113 -11.85 -20.38 -8.87
CA ASN A 113 -13.03 -21.24 -8.98
C ASN A 113 -14.30 -20.44 -9.30
N LEU A 114 -15.28 -21.11 -9.86
CA LEU A 114 -16.60 -20.54 -10.11
C LEU A 114 -17.28 -20.13 -8.80
N PRO A 115 -17.78 -18.88 -8.69
CA PRO A 115 -18.67 -18.49 -7.59
C PRO A 115 -19.90 -19.39 -7.56
N LYS A 116 -20.40 -19.68 -6.36
CA LYS A 116 -21.55 -20.60 -6.16
C LYS A 116 -22.77 -20.21 -7.01
N GLN A 117 -22.99 -18.92 -7.26
CA GLN A 117 -24.14 -18.44 -8.02
C GLN A 117 -24.13 -18.89 -9.48
N ILE A 118 -22.94 -19.15 -10.06
CA ILE A 118 -22.80 -19.55 -11.47
C ILE A 118 -22.23 -20.95 -11.66
N ALA A 119 -21.75 -21.60 -10.59
CA ALA A 119 -21.17 -22.93 -10.64
C ALA A 119 -22.11 -24.01 -11.22
N GLY A 120 -23.43 -23.87 -11.03
CA GLY A 120 -24.42 -24.81 -11.56
C GLY A 120 -24.67 -24.72 -13.07
N PHE A 121 -24.16 -23.68 -13.75
CA PHE A 121 -24.35 -23.47 -15.19
C PHE A 121 -23.15 -23.90 -16.04
N LEU A 122 -22.06 -24.32 -15.40
CA LEU A 122 -20.80 -24.65 -16.06
C LEU A 122 -20.29 -26.01 -15.58
N PRO A 123 -19.43 -26.68 -16.35
CA PRO A 123 -18.87 -27.96 -15.93
C PRO A 123 -18.14 -27.86 -14.57
N PRO A 124 -18.23 -28.90 -13.73
CA PRO A 124 -17.53 -28.93 -12.46
C PRO A 124 -16.01 -28.79 -12.66
N ASP A 125 -15.33 -28.29 -11.63
CA ASP A 125 -13.87 -28.14 -11.58
C ASP A 125 -13.25 -27.19 -12.62
N GLN A 126 -14.06 -26.35 -13.27
CA GLN A 126 -13.54 -25.30 -14.14
C GLN A 126 -13.01 -24.11 -13.35
N THR A 127 -11.80 -23.67 -13.74
CA THR A 127 -11.26 -22.37 -13.35
C THR A 127 -11.73 -21.30 -14.32
N VAL A 128 -12.16 -20.17 -13.79
CA VAL A 128 -12.47 -18.95 -14.55
C VAL A 128 -11.31 -18.00 -14.46
N ARG A 129 -10.98 -17.40 -15.60
CA ARG A 129 -10.09 -16.24 -15.67
C ARG A 129 -10.92 -14.96 -15.72
N SER A 130 -10.72 -14.07 -14.76
CA SER A 130 -11.42 -12.78 -14.72
C SER A 130 -10.49 -11.63 -14.34
N THR A 131 -10.88 -10.42 -14.74
CA THR A 131 -10.22 -9.19 -14.31
C THR A 131 -10.99 -8.59 -13.14
N ARG A 132 -10.30 -8.33 -12.03
CA ARG A 132 -10.80 -7.56 -10.90
C ARG A 132 -10.11 -6.21 -10.85
N PHE A 133 -10.88 -5.21 -10.43
CA PHE A 133 -10.35 -3.90 -10.10
C PHE A 133 -10.12 -3.86 -8.60
N GLN A 134 -9.02 -3.26 -8.17
CA GLN A 134 -8.76 -2.98 -6.77
C GLN A 134 -8.39 -1.51 -6.58
N TRP A 135 -8.88 -0.89 -5.51
CA TRP A 135 -8.44 0.44 -5.09
C TRP A 135 -7.54 0.36 -3.86
N TRP A 136 -6.37 0.96 -3.95
CA TRP A 136 -5.35 0.96 -2.91
C TRP A 136 -4.98 2.37 -2.50
N LYS A 137 -4.60 2.56 -1.24
CA LYS A 137 -4.14 3.85 -0.73
C LYS A 137 -2.89 3.71 0.11
N LYS A 138 -1.92 4.60 -0.07
CA LYS A 138 -0.78 4.70 0.85
C LYS A 138 -1.24 5.40 2.14
N GLN A 139 -0.96 4.78 3.29
CA GLN A 139 -1.23 5.31 4.61
C GLN A 139 0.04 5.17 5.46
N GLY A 140 0.79 6.27 5.58
CA GLY A 140 2.13 6.23 6.16
C GLY A 140 3.05 5.34 5.31
N ASP A 141 3.64 4.32 5.95
CA ASP A 141 4.60 3.42 5.31
C ASP A 141 3.96 2.16 4.69
N LYS A 142 2.63 2.03 4.73
CA LYS A 142 1.92 0.86 4.20
C LYS A 142 0.90 1.23 3.12
N PHE A 143 0.53 0.23 2.33
CA PHE A 143 -0.61 0.30 1.43
C PHE A 143 -1.79 -0.48 2.01
N VAL A 144 -2.99 0.08 1.91
CA VAL A 144 -4.25 -0.55 2.33
C VAL A 144 -5.22 -0.64 1.16
N HIS A 145 -5.97 -1.73 1.10
CA HIS A 145 -7.03 -1.98 0.15
C HIS A 145 -8.32 -1.28 0.61
N LEU A 146 -8.88 -0.42 -0.24
CA LEU A 146 -10.08 0.36 0.05
C LEU A 146 -11.36 -0.44 -0.27
N PHE A 147 -11.51 -1.63 0.33
CA PHE A 147 -12.53 -2.62 -0.05
C PHE A 147 -13.97 -2.08 -0.05
N HIS A 148 -14.38 -1.37 1.01
CA HIS A 148 -15.75 -0.84 1.10
C HIS A 148 -16.00 0.33 0.15
N ILE A 149 -15.02 1.23 0.02
CA ILE A 149 -15.05 2.36 -0.90
C ILE A 149 -15.12 1.85 -2.34
N GLU A 150 -14.35 0.81 -2.69
CA GLU A 150 -14.43 0.14 -3.98
C GLU A 150 -15.84 -0.37 -4.24
N ARG A 151 -16.44 -1.11 -3.30
CA ARG A 151 -17.79 -1.65 -3.46
C ARG A 151 -18.81 -0.53 -3.69
N GLN A 152 -18.70 0.58 -2.97
CA GLN A 152 -19.56 1.75 -3.17
C GLN A 152 -19.37 2.37 -4.56
N ARG A 153 -18.12 2.67 -4.95
CA ARG A 153 -17.76 3.24 -6.26
C ARG A 153 -18.23 2.36 -7.42
N LEU A 154 -18.14 1.02 -7.28
CA LEU A 154 -18.64 0.09 -8.30
C LEU A 154 -20.17 0.12 -8.41
N MET A 155 -20.89 0.26 -7.31
CA MET A 155 -22.36 0.37 -7.33
C MET A 155 -22.83 1.67 -7.99
N GLU A 156 -22.11 2.78 -7.78
CA GLU A 156 -22.40 4.07 -8.45
C GLU A 156 -22.27 3.99 -9.98
N LEU A 157 -21.46 3.08 -10.51
CA LEU A 157 -21.32 2.87 -11.96
C LEU A 157 -22.45 2.03 -12.56
N ILE A 158 -23.14 1.24 -11.75
CA ILE A 158 -24.16 0.28 -12.20
C ILE A 158 -25.58 0.86 -12.09
N VAL A 159 -25.83 1.72 -11.10
CA VAL A 159 -27.13 2.35 -10.90
C VAL A 159 -27.16 3.67 -11.71
N PRO A 160 -27.97 3.79 -12.77
CA PRO A 160 -28.16 5.06 -13.45
C PRO A 160 -28.81 6.05 -12.48
N LYS A 161 -28.26 7.27 -12.40
CA LYS A 161 -28.91 8.39 -11.70
C LYS A 161 -30.11 8.90 -12.48
#